data_AF-A0A4R3L1E6-F1
#
_entry.id   AF-A0A4R3L1E6-F1
#
_cell.length_a   1.000
_cell.length_b   1.000
_cell.length_c   1.000
_cell.angle_alpha   90.00
_cell.angle_beta   90.00
_cell.angle_gamma   90.00
#
_symmetry.space_group_name_H-M   'P 1'
#
loop_
_entity.id
_entity.type
_entity.pdbx_description
1 polymer ?
#
loop_
_entity_poly.entity_id
_entity_poly.type
_entity_poly.pdbx_seq_one_letter_code
_entity_poly.pdbx_strand_id
1 'polypeptide(L)'
;MLLLEMKRRLCTKYVLFSLLGIIIITIGLNLIIVSDQKDISLSLQEEAIYEGDIKEENLLLALKKVRDEKSEDFRYKSQVLIISGLVNNYPGVLYTEDRIEDYPDEYAAEFYQCWRNKFEFLIENKLPIEEQKTALDKLNEVKTPFVRYPGYYLYYTALDNIQVIFIIILFLVTFFASGTYSESFEDGSMEIIKTTKAYKKNMLIRILPVILYGILLTLIATFVTIGMTSSVIGFKALKSSFKMISLFSFLLETSL
;
A
#
# COMPACT_ATOMS: atom_id res chain seq x y z
N MET A 1 -25.86 25.87 11.67
CA MET A 1 -24.47 26.25 12.02
C MET A 1 -23.46 25.37 11.29
N LEU A 2 -23.42 24.05 11.50
CA LEU A 2 -22.46 23.13 10.88
C LEU A 2 -22.45 23.18 9.33
N LEU A 3 -23.62 23.11 8.68
CA LEU A 3 -23.73 23.21 7.21
C LEU A 3 -23.21 24.54 6.64
N LEU A 4 -23.41 25.64 7.37
CA LEU A 4 -22.96 26.96 6.96
C LEU A 4 -21.44 27.08 7.08
N GLU A 5 -20.88 26.54 8.17
CA GLU A 5 -19.45 26.48 8.41
C GLU A 5 -18.75 25.57 7.39
N MET A 6 -19.36 24.44 7.03
CA MET A 6 -18.90 23.56 5.96
C MET A 6 -18.88 24.30 4.62
N LYS A 7 -19.97 24.97 4.24
CA LYS A 7 -20.04 25.73 2.98
C LYS A 7 -18.99 26.84 2.94
N ARG A 8 -18.84 27.60 4.03
CA ARG A 8 -17.86 28.70 4.14
C ARG A 8 -16.43 28.22 3.94
N ARG A 9 -16.05 27.09 4.55
CA ARG A 9 -14.66 26.60 4.55
C ARG A 9 -14.33 25.70 3.36
N LEU A 10 -15.25 24.84 2.93
CA LEU A 10 -15.00 23.84 1.87
C LEU A 10 -15.28 24.36 0.46
N CYS A 11 -16.21 25.31 0.27
CA CYS A 11 -16.53 25.84 -1.05
C CYS A 11 -15.68 27.07 -1.40
N THR A 12 -14.36 26.99 -1.19
CA THR A 12 -13.41 28.06 -1.53
C THR A 12 -12.64 27.71 -2.81
N LYS A 13 -12.17 28.74 -3.53
CA LYS A 13 -11.32 28.54 -4.71
C LYS A 13 -10.03 27.77 -4.36
N TYR A 14 -9.48 27.98 -3.15
CA TYR A 14 -8.28 27.29 -2.68
C TYR A 14 -8.49 25.79 -2.52
N VAL A 15 -9.65 25.37 -1.98
CA VAL A 15 -10.01 23.95 -1.89
C VAL A 15 -10.18 23.35 -3.29
N LEU A 16 -10.77 24.08 -4.23
CA LEU A 16 -10.88 23.60 -5.62
C LEU A 16 -9.50 23.42 -6.27
N PHE A 17 -8.59 24.39 -6.09
CA PHE A 17 -7.24 24.32 -6.63
C PHE A 17 -6.43 23.19 -6.00
N SER A 18 -6.57 22.93 -4.70
CA SER A 18 -5.87 21.82 -4.05
C SER A 18 -6.41 20.46 -4.49
N LEU A 19 -7.73 20.33 -4.70
CA LEU A 19 -8.32 19.13 -5.28
C LEU A 19 -7.76 18.86 -6.69
N LEU A 20 -7.72 19.88 -7.55
CA LEU A 20 -7.11 19.79 -8.88
C LEU A 20 -5.61 19.45 -8.81
N GLY A 21 -4.88 20.09 -7.90
CA GLY A 21 -3.45 19.85 -7.69
C GLY A 21 -3.18 18.40 -7.29
N ILE A 22 -3.94 17.85 -6.34
CA ILE A 22 -3.82 16.44 -5.95
C ILE A 22 -4.14 15.51 -7.10
N ILE A 23 -5.17 15.79 -7.91
CA ILE A 23 -5.46 14.99 -9.10
C ILE A 23 -4.27 15.00 -10.06
N ILE A 24 -3.71 16.17 -10.37
CA ILE A 24 -2.57 16.30 -11.30
C ILE A 24 -1.35 15.55 -10.78
N ILE A 25 -1.00 15.73 -9.50
CA ILE A 25 0.13 15.03 -8.87
C ILE A 25 -0.10 13.51 -8.89
N THR A 26 -1.32 13.07 -8.55
CA THR A 26 -1.67 11.65 -8.52
C THR A 26 -1.56 11.03 -9.89
N ILE A 27 -2.08 11.71 -10.92
CA ILE A 27 -1.93 11.27 -12.31
C ILE A 27 -0.45 11.22 -12.69
N GLY A 28 0.30 12.30 -12.42
CA GLY A 28 1.72 12.39 -12.76
C GLY A 28 2.57 11.26 -12.18
N LEU A 29 2.38 10.93 -10.90
CA LEU A 29 3.09 9.85 -10.23
C LEU A 29 2.70 8.46 -10.77
N ASN A 30 1.42 8.27 -11.12
CA ASN A 30 0.93 7.00 -11.63
C ASN A 30 1.03 6.84 -13.16
N LEU A 31 1.45 7.88 -13.90
CA LEU A 31 1.68 7.78 -15.35
C LEU A 31 2.76 6.74 -15.68
N ILE A 32 3.76 6.56 -14.81
CA ILE A 32 4.81 5.54 -14.98
C ILE A 32 4.21 4.13 -15.05
N ILE A 33 3.12 3.87 -14.32
CA ILE A 33 2.42 2.57 -14.33
C ILE A 33 1.67 2.35 -15.65
N VAL A 34 1.23 3.44 -16.30
CA VAL A 34 0.36 3.39 -17.49
C VAL A 34 1.15 3.58 -18.80
N SER A 35 2.34 4.18 -18.76
CA SER A 35 3.08 4.58 -19.96
C SER A 35 3.55 3.43 -20.86
N ASP A 36 3.63 2.20 -20.34
CA ASP A 36 4.10 1.02 -21.07
C ASP A 36 3.02 -0.04 -21.30
N GLN A 37 1.79 0.42 -21.57
CA GLN A 37 0.60 -0.43 -21.55
C GLN A 37 0.63 -1.62 -22.53
N LYS A 38 1.35 -1.50 -23.65
CA LYS A 38 1.40 -2.54 -24.69
C LYS A 38 2.26 -3.74 -24.26
N ASP A 39 3.43 -3.47 -23.71
CA ASP A 39 4.33 -4.51 -23.23
C ASP A 39 3.78 -5.13 -21.93
N ILE A 40 3.15 -4.32 -21.08
CA ILE A 40 2.40 -4.80 -19.90
C ILE A 40 1.25 -5.71 -20.31
N SER A 41 0.47 -5.39 -21.35
CA SER A 41 -0.64 -6.25 -21.78
C SER A 41 -0.17 -7.64 -22.21
N LEU A 42 0.96 -7.73 -22.92
CA LEU A 42 1.50 -9.00 -23.39
C LEU A 42 2.04 -9.82 -22.21
N SER A 43 2.75 -9.17 -21.30
CA SER A 43 3.31 -9.77 -20.10
C SER A 43 2.21 -10.32 -19.15
N LEU A 44 1.09 -9.60 -19.01
CA LEU A 44 -0.06 -10.05 -18.23
C LEU A 44 -0.75 -11.28 -18.83
N GLN A 45 -0.79 -11.40 -20.16
CA GLN A 45 -1.35 -12.58 -20.83
C GLN A 45 -0.47 -13.83 -20.60
N GLU A 46 0.84 -13.67 -20.62
CA GLU A 46 1.78 -14.75 -20.30
C GLU A 46 1.68 -15.16 -18.83
N GLU A 47 1.52 -14.20 -17.92
CA GLU A 47 1.32 -14.47 -16.49
C GLU A 47 0.00 -15.16 -16.17
N ALA A 48 -1.05 -14.95 -16.97
CA ALA A 48 -2.38 -15.52 -16.74
C ALA A 48 -2.39 -17.05 -16.68
N ILE A 49 -1.38 -17.71 -17.25
CA ILE A 49 -1.17 -19.16 -17.16
C ILE A 49 -1.01 -19.62 -15.68
N TYR A 50 -0.52 -18.73 -14.82
CA TYR A 50 -0.30 -18.97 -13.40
C TYR A 50 -1.33 -18.27 -12.51
N GLU A 51 -2.47 -17.83 -13.06
CA GLU A 51 -3.57 -17.29 -12.27
C GLU A 51 -4.15 -18.36 -11.33
N GLY A 52 -4.36 -18.00 -10.06
CA GLY A 52 -4.92 -18.88 -9.05
C GLY A 52 -3.92 -19.21 -7.94
N ASP A 53 -4.03 -20.41 -7.39
CA ASP A 53 -3.17 -20.87 -6.30
C ASP A 53 -1.72 -20.99 -6.76
N ILE A 54 -0.80 -20.38 -6.01
CA ILE A 54 0.63 -20.54 -6.23
C ILE A 54 1.01 -21.99 -5.94
N LYS A 55 1.72 -22.62 -6.86
CA LYS A 55 2.17 -24.00 -6.73
C LYS A 55 3.69 -24.06 -6.71
N GLU A 56 4.24 -24.78 -5.73
CA GLU A 56 5.68 -24.98 -5.54
C GLU A 56 6.35 -25.60 -6.79
N GLU A 57 5.64 -26.50 -7.49
CA GLU A 57 6.10 -27.06 -8.78
C GLU A 57 6.37 -25.99 -9.86
N ASN A 58 5.53 -24.95 -9.92
CA ASN A 58 5.68 -23.86 -10.87
C ASN A 58 6.80 -22.91 -10.45
N LEU A 59 6.94 -22.66 -9.14
CA LEU A 59 8.03 -21.87 -8.58
C LEU A 59 9.38 -22.55 -8.86
N LEU A 60 9.48 -23.86 -8.61
CA LEU A 60 10.70 -24.62 -8.84
C LEU A 60 11.08 -24.65 -10.32
N LEU A 61 10.11 -24.87 -11.20
CA LEU A 61 10.33 -24.80 -12.65
C LEU A 61 10.85 -23.43 -13.06
N ALA A 62 10.21 -22.36 -12.59
CA ALA A 62 10.61 -21.00 -12.91
C ALA A 62 12.01 -20.67 -12.38
N LEU A 63 12.33 -21.09 -11.15
CA LEU A 63 13.66 -20.90 -10.58
C LEU A 63 14.73 -21.56 -11.46
N LYS A 64 14.54 -22.83 -11.84
CA LYS A 64 15.47 -23.54 -12.73
C LYS A 64 15.61 -22.86 -14.09
N LYS A 65 14.50 -22.43 -14.68
CA LYS A 65 14.48 -21.75 -15.98
C LYS A 65 15.25 -20.43 -15.95
N VAL A 66 15.08 -19.61 -14.93
CA VAL A 66 15.76 -18.30 -14.85
C VAL A 66 17.18 -18.44 -14.31
N ARG A 67 17.41 -19.24 -13.27
CA ARG A 67 18.71 -19.40 -12.61
C ARG A 67 19.69 -20.22 -13.45
N ASP A 68 19.26 -21.40 -13.90
CA ASP A 68 20.13 -22.41 -14.52
C ASP A 68 20.17 -22.25 -16.04
N GLU A 69 19.00 -22.07 -16.67
CA GLU A 69 18.88 -21.92 -18.13
C GLU A 69 18.97 -20.46 -18.61
N LYS A 70 19.09 -19.50 -17.69
CA LYS A 70 19.16 -18.05 -17.98
C LYS A 70 18.02 -17.56 -18.89
N SER A 71 16.84 -18.15 -18.74
CA SER A 71 15.65 -17.79 -19.52
C SER A 71 15.26 -16.34 -19.26
N GLU A 72 15.08 -15.58 -20.34
CA GLU A 72 14.58 -14.22 -20.26
C GLU A 72 13.05 -14.12 -20.33
N ASP A 73 12.36 -15.25 -20.49
CA ASP A 73 10.91 -15.35 -20.61
C ASP A 73 10.24 -14.77 -19.35
N PHE A 74 9.37 -13.79 -19.59
CA PHE A 74 8.74 -13.01 -18.55
C PHE A 74 7.86 -13.88 -17.64
N ARG A 75 7.25 -14.94 -18.17
CA ARG A 75 6.40 -15.84 -17.39
C ARG A 75 7.15 -16.45 -16.21
N TYR A 76 8.41 -16.85 -16.42
CA TYR A 76 9.26 -17.46 -15.39
C TYR A 76 9.84 -16.40 -14.46
N LYS A 77 10.29 -15.25 -15.01
CA LYS A 77 10.74 -14.11 -14.20
C LYS A 77 9.66 -13.68 -13.21
N SER A 78 8.40 -13.65 -13.63
CA SER A 78 7.28 -13.28 -12.77
C SER A 78 7.08 -14.24 -11.60
N GLN A 79 7.35 -15.54 -11.76
CA GLN A 79 7.26 -16.53 -10.67
C GLN A 79 8.46 -16.41 -9.74
N VAL A 80 9.65 -16.16 -10.28
CA VAL A 80 10.85 -15.90 -9.50
C VAL A 80 10.70 -14.70 -8.58
N LEU A 81 9.97 -13.65 -8.98
CA LEU A 81 9.67 -12.51 -8.10
C LEU A 81 8.99 -12.92 -6.78
N ILE A 82 8.23 -14.02 -6.78
CA ILE A 82 7.61 -14.55 -5.54
C ILE A 82 8.71 -15.11 -4.62
N ILE A 83 9.66 -15.86 -5.18
CA ILE A 83 10.79 -16.43 -4.44
C ILE A 83 11.70 -15.31 -3.94
N SER A 84 12.01 -14.33 -4.78
CA SER A 84 12.77 -13.14 -4.37
C SER A 84 12.06 -12.35 -3.27
N GLY A 85 10.72 -12.25 -3.29
CA GLY A 85 9.96 -11.67 -2.18
C GLY A 85 10.10 -12.45 -0.87
N LEU A 86 10.25 -13.77 -0.93
CA LEU A 86 10.55 -14.59 0.24
C LEU A 86 11.99 -14.37 0.74
N VAL A 87 12.97 -14.20 -0.14
CA VAL A 87 14.38 -14.08 0.24
C VAL A 87 14.75 -12.65 0.68
N ASN A 88 14.37 -11.65 -0.12
CA ASN A 88 14.91 -10.29 -0.02
C ASN A 88 14.20 -9.44 1.04
N ASN A 89 12.95 -9.78 1.38
CA ASN A 89 12.26 -9.11 2.49
C ASN A 89 12.89 -9.56 3.81
N TYR A 90 13.46 -8.67 4.62
CA TYR A 90 14.26 -9.03 5.82
C TYR A 90 15.51 -9.86 5.49
N PRO A 91 16.52 -9.25 4.84
CA PRO A 91 17.76 -9.95 4.48
C PRO A 91 18.47 -10.49 5.73
N GLY A 92 19.09 -11.66 5.59
CA GLY A 92 19.81 -12.34 6.67
C GLY A 92 18.95 -13.26 7.55
N VAL A 93 17.64 -13.40 7.29
CA VAL A 93 16.78 -14.37 7.98
C VAL A 93 16.82 -15.75 7.33
N LEU A 94 16.52 -15.81 6.03
CA LEU A 94 16.63 -17.06 5.25
C LEU A 94 17.96 -17.13 4.52
N TYR A 95 18.41 -16.00 3.96
CA TYR A 95 19.60 -15.93 3.14
C TYR A 95 20.28 -14.55 3.25
N THR A 96 21.60 -14.53 3.12
CA THR A 96 22.42 -13.31 3.25
C THR A 96 22.77 -12.65 1.92
N GLU A 97 22.54 -13.31 0.78
CA GLU A 97 22.99 -12.84 -0.53
C GLU A 97 21.81 -12.54 -1.47
N ASP A 98 21.86 -11.41 -2.18
CA ASP A 98 20.77 -10.91 -3.03
C ASP A 98 20.93 -11.34 -4.50
N ARG A 99 21.35 -12.60 -4.73
CA ARG A 99 21.61 -13.12 -6.08
C ARG A 99 20.81 -14.38 -6.35
N ILE A 100 20.05 -14.36 -7.45
CA ILE A 100 19.21 -15.48 -7.87
C ILE A 100 20.03 -16.74 -8.16
N GLU A 101 21.27 -16.57 -8.64
CA GLU A 101 22.24 -17.66 -8.90
C GLU A 101 22.45 -18.57 -7.69
N ASP A 102 22.33 -17.99 -6.49
CA ASP A 102 22.68 -18.64 -5.25
C ASP A 102 21.44 -19.14 -4.49
N TYR A 103 20.23 -18.89 -5.00
CA TYR A 103 18.99 -19.33 -4.35
C TYR A 103 18.90 -20.87 -4.32
N PRO A 104 18.78 -21.50 -3.15
CA PRO A 104 18.52 -22.93 -3.02
C PRO A 104 17.20 -23.35 -3.66
N ASP A 105 17.15 -24.56 -4.22
CA ASP A 105 15.92 -25.17 -4.73
C ASP A 105 14.81 -25.26 -3.66
N GLU A 106 15.20 -25.41 -2.39
CA GLU A 106 14.30 -25.50 -1.23
C GLU A 106 13.34 -24.29 -1.15
N TYR A 107 13.82 -23.08 -1.45
CA TYR A 107 12.98 -21.87 -1.39
C TYR A 107 11.82 -21.88 -2.39
N ALA A 108 11.91 -22.70 -3.44
CA ALA A 108 10.87 -22.89 -4.42
C ALA A 108 10.08 -24.19 -4.19
N ALA A 109 10.77 -25.27 -3.85
CA ALA A 109 10.18 -26.60 -3.65
C ALA A 109 9.39 -26.71 -2.34
N GLU A 110 9.77 -25.97 -1.30
CA GLU A 110 9.14 -25.95 0.02
C GLU A 110 8.75 -24.50 0.41
N PHE A 111 8.37 -23.70 -0.58
CA PHE A 111 8.08 -22.27 -0.44
C PHE A 111 7.22 -21.94 0.79
N TYR A 112 6.13 -22.66 1.02
CA TYR A 112 5.23 -22.36 2.14
C TYR A 112 5.86 -22.66 3.50
N GLN A 113 6.69 -23.69 3.57
CA GLN A 113 7.42 -24.03 4.78
C GLN A 113 8.51 -22.99 5.06
N CYS A 114 9.31 -22.63 4.06
CA CYS A 114 10.31 -21.58 4.19
C CYS A 114 9.69 -20.23 4.58
N TRP A 115 8.55 -19.89 3.97
CA TRP A 115 7.76 -18.71 4.34
C TRP A 115 7.33 -18.77 5.80
N ARG A 116 6.76 -19.88 6.26
CA ARG A 116 6.31 -20.02 7.66
C ARG A 116 7.48 -19.92 8.64
N ASN A 117 8.55 -20.68 8.40
CA ASN A 117 9.75 -20.69 9.24
C ASN A 117 10.35 -19.28 9.39
N LYS A 118 10.41 -18.53 8.28
CA LYS A 118 10.87 -17.13 8.29
C LYS A 118 10.03 -16.26 9.21
N PHE A 119 8.71 -16.37 9.13
CA PHE A 119 7.83 -15.54 9.95
C PHE A 119 7.82 -15.96 11.42
N GLU A 120 7.93 -17.25 11.73
CA GLU A 120 8.14 -17.72 13.10
C GLU A 120 9.43 -17.16 13.69
N PHE A 121 10.54 -17.25 12.95
CA PHE A 121 11.82 -16.66 13.36
C PHE A 121 11.70 -15.15 13.62
N LEU A 122 11.05 -14.41 12.72
CA LEU A 122 10.86 -12.97 12.89
C LEU A 122 10.02 -12.65 14.13
N ILE A 123 8.95 -13.40 14.38
CA ILE A 123 8.09 -13.19 15.56
C ILE A 123 8.90 -13.43 16.84
N GLU A 124 9.60 -14.56 16.93
CA GLU A 124 10.36 -14.93 18.13
C GLU A 124 11.53 -13.97 18.43
N ASN A 125 12.17 -13.42 17.40
CA ASN A 125 13.39 -12.63 17.53
C ASN A 125 13.20 -11.11 17.41
N LYS A 126 12.07 -10.63 16.86
CA LYS A 126 11.83 -9.19 16.64
C LYS A 126 10.67 -8.62 17.44
N LEU A 127 9.72 -9.44 17.91
CA LEU A 127 8.58 -8.95 18.70
C LEU A 127 8.82 -9.09 20.20
N PRO A 128 8.30 -8.15 21.02
CA PRO A 128 8.23 -8.31 22.47
C PRO A 128 7.48 -9.59 22.87
N ILE A 129 7.94 -10.27 23.93
CA ILE A 129 7.40 -11.57 24.40
C ILE A 129 5.88 -11.54 24.57
N GLU A 130 5.33 -10.41 25.03
CA GLU A 130 3.89 -10.22 25.25
C GLU A 130 3.05 -10.25 23.96
N GLU A 131 3.64 -9.89 22.82
CA GLU A 131 2.98 -9.86 21.51
C GLU A 131 3.20 -11.14 20.70
N GLN A 132 4.24 -11.92 21.02
CA GLN A 132 4.63 -13.11 20.25
C GLN A 132 3.51 -14.14 20.14
N LYS A 133 2.83 -14.44 21.25
CA LYS A 133 1.75 -15.43 21.25
C LYS A 133 0.63 -15.05 20.29
N THR A 134 0.18 -13.79 20.34
CA THR A 134 -0.86 -13.29 19.45
C THR A 134 -0.41 -13.28 18.00
N ALA A 135 0.85 -12.92 17.73
CA ALA A 135 1.41 -12.94 16.38
C ALA A 135 1.50 -14.37 15.81
N LEU A 136 1.90 -15.37 16.61
CA LEU A 136 1.93 -16.78 16.21
C LEU A 136 0.52 -17.33 15.95
N ASP A 137 -0.45 -17.01 16.81
CA ASP A 137 -1.85 -17.40 16.59
C ASP A 137 -2.36 -16.81 15.26
N LYS A 138 -2.04 -15.55 14.96
CA LYS A 138 -2.38 -14.90 13.69
C LYS A 138 -1.68 -15.51 12.49
N LEU A 139 -0.42 -15.94 12.63
CA LEU A 139 0.31 -16.66 11.59
C LEU A 139 -0.36 -18.02 11.26
N ASN A 140 -0.88 -18.71 12.28
CA ASN A 140 -1.60 -19.97 12.11
C ASN A 140 -2.97 -19.81 11.43
N GLU A 141 -3.61 -18.65 11.55
CA GLU A 141 -4.85 -18.33 10.81
C GLU A 141 -4.60 -18.08 9.30
N VAL A 142 -3.35 -17.92 8.88
CA VAL A 142 -3.03 -17.64 7.47
C VAL A 142 -3.24 -18.90 6.62
N LYS A 143 -4.25 -18.82 5.75
CA LYS A 143 -4.56 -19.87 4.79
C LYS A 143 -3.56 -19.86 3.63
N THR A 144 -3.02 -21.04 3.35
CA THR A 144 -2.26 -21.39 2.14
C THR A 144 -3.06 -22.44 1.34
N PRO A 145 -2.87 -22.55 0.01
CA PRO A 145 -1.97 -21.76 -0.83
C PRO A 145 -2.41 -20.31 -0.99
N PHE A 146 -1.46 -19.44 -1.35
CA PHE A 146 -1.75 -18.04 -1.68
C PHE A 146 -2.28 -17.94 -3.10
N VAL A 147 -3.28 -17.08 -3.29
CA VAL A 147 -3.84 -16.79 -4.61
C VAL A 147 -3.09 -15.62 -5.24
N ARG A 148 -2.69 -15.79 -6.50
CA ARG A 148 -2.07 -14.75 -7.34
C ARG A 148 -2.93 -14.48 -8.57
N TYR A 149 -2.98 -13.21 -8.95
CA TYR A 149 -3.46 -12.77 -10.26
C TYR A 149 -2.36 -12.00 -11.01
N PRO A 150 -2.40 -11.95 -12.34
CA PRO A 150 -1.42 -11.20 -13.14
C PRO A 150 -1.31 -9.73 -12.73
N GLY A 151 -0.08 -9.20 -12.74
CA GLY A 151 0.16 -7.78 -12.51
C GLY A 151 -0.03 -7.32 -11.06
N TYR A 152 -0.09 -8.23 -10.08
CA TYR A 152 -0.24 -7.89 -8.67
C TYR A 152 0.85 -6.91 -8.15
N TYR A 153 2.06 -6.97 -8.71
CA TYR A 153 3.18 -6.11 -8.33
C TYR A 153 2.98 -4.64 -8.75
N LEU A 154 2.15 -4.36 -9.76
CA LEU A 154 1.84 -2.96 -10.12
C LEU A 154 0.97 -2.29 -9.06
N TYR A 155 0.17 -3.05 -8.30
CA TYR A 155 -0.52 -2.50 -7.13
C TYR A 155 0.45 -2.17 -5.99
N TYR A 156 1.59 -2.85 -5.87
CA TYR A 156 2.61 -2.48 -4.90
C TYR A 156 3.19 -1.09 -5.22
N THR A 157 3.60 -0.85 -6.47
CA THR A 157 4.05 0.48 -6.92
C THR A 157 2.95 1.54 -6.75
N ALA A 158 1.70 1.19 -7.03
CA ALA A 158 0.57 2.10 -6.82
C ALA A 158 0.37 2.47 -5.34
N LEU A 159 0.58 1.53 -4.42
CA LEU A 159 0.52 1.77 -2.98
C LEU A 159 1.68 2.64 -2.49
N ASP A 160 2.90 2.42 -2.98
CA ASP A 160 4.06 3.27 -2.68
C ASP A 160 3.82 4.72 -3.14
N ASN A 161 3.27 4.90 -4.34
CA ASN A 161 2.86 6.21 -4.85
C ASN A 161 1.81 6.86 -3.93
N ILE A 162 0.82 6.10 -3.45
CA ILE A 162 -0.18 6.60 -2.49
C ILE A 162 0.49 7.07 -1.20
N GLN A 163 1.53 6.38 -0.70
CA GLN A 163 2.23 6.80 0.52
C GLN A 163 2.86 8.20 0.34
N VAL A 164 3.53 8.44 -0.79
CA VAL A 164 4.09 9.76 -1.11
C VAL A 164 2.98 10.81 -1.23
N ILE A 165 1.88 10.49 -1.90
CA ILE A 165 0.73 11.40 -2.03
C ILE A 165 0.11 11.70 -0.66
N PHE A 166 0.07 10.73 0.26
CA PHE A 166 -0.47 10.91 1.59
C PHE A 166 0.35 11.93 2.40
N ILE A 167 1.67 11.91 2.30
CA ILE A 167 2.55 12.93 2.92
C ILE A 167 2.21 14.33 2.38
N ILE A 168 2.00 14.46 1.07
CA ILE A 168 1.59 15.72 0.44
C ILE A 168 0.22 16.17 0.97
N ILE A 169 -0.74 15.25 1.07
CA ILE A 169 -2.07 15.53 1.62
C ILE A 169 -1.97 16.00 3.08
N LEU A 170 -1.15 15.35 3.92
CA LEU A 170 -0.93 15.78 5.31
C LEU A 170 -0.40 17.22 5.39
N PHE A 171 0.53 17.59 4.51
CA PHE A 171 1.02 18.96 4.42
C PHE A 171 -0.10 19.93 4.02
N LEU A 172 -0.89 19.61 2.99
CA LEU A 172 -2.00 20.44 2.53
C LEU A 172 -3.10 20.60 3.58
N VAL A 173 -3.44 19.52 4.31
CA VAL A 173 -4.44 19.54 5.37
C VAL A 173 -3.95 20.37 6.56
N THR A 174 -2.67 20.24 6.94
CA THR A 174 -2.07 21.05 8.01
C THR A 174 -2.05 22.53 7.63
N PHE A 175 -1.67 22.86 6.40
CA PHE A 175 -1.69 24.23 5.88
C PHE A 175 -3.11 24.81 5.81
N PHE A 176 -4.08 24.01 5.38
CA PHE A 176 -5.48 24.42 5.39
C PHE A 176 -6.01 24.64 6.82
N ALA A 177 -5.67 23.74 7.75
CA ALA A 177 -6.01 23.87 9.15
C ALA A 177 -5.45 25.17 9.74
N SER A 178 -4.17 25.45 9.55
CA SER A 178 -3.51 26.65 10.10
C SER A 178 -4.16 27.94 9.59
N GLY A 179 -4.46 28.02 8.29
CA GLY A 179 -5.18 29.16 7.72
C GLY A 179 -6.56 29.35 8.35
N THR A 180 -7.33 28.28 8.51
CA THR A 180 -8.66 28.37 9.13
C THR A 180 -8.63 28.73 10.63
N TYR A 181 -7.56 28.35 11.34
CA TYR A 181 -7.34 28.76 12.72
C TYR A 181 -6.92 30.22 12.81
N SER A 182 -6.00 30.69 11.95
CA SER A 182 -5.55 32.09 11.90
C SER A 182 -6.72 33.05 11.65
N GLU A 183 -7.55 32.75 10.65
CA GLU A 183 -8.75 33.54 10.34
C GLU A 183 -9.70 33.63 11.54
N SER A 184 -9.81 32.54 12.31
CA SER A 184 -10.67 32.47 13.51
C SER A 184 -10.12 33.26 14.70
N PHE A 185 -8.80 33.51 14.75
CA PHE A 185 -8.18 34.40 15.73
C PHE A 185 -8.35 35.86 15.30
N GLU A 186 -8.12 36.17 14.02
CA GLU A 186 -8.24 37.52 13.48
C GLU A 186 -9.68 38.06 13.54
N ASP A 187 -10.69 37.23 13.26
CA ASP A 187 -12.10 37.63 13.29
C ASP A 187 -12.73 37.65 14.70
N GLY A 188 -11.95 37.36 15.75
CA GLY A 188 -12.39 37.32 17.15
C GLY A 188 -13.36 36.18 17.49
N SER A 189 -13.73 35.35 16.51
CA SER A 189 -14.72 34.29 16.70
C SER A 189 -14.24 33.20 17.66
N MET A 190 -12.92 33.00 17.77
CA MET A 190 -12.31 32.08 18.73
C MET A 190 -12.60 32.50 20.18
N GLU A 191 -12.51 33.79 20.49
CA GLU A 191 -12.79 34.31 21.83
C GLU A 191 -14.27 34.16 22.19
N ILE A 192 -15.15 34.49 21.24
CA ILE A 192 -16.60 34.32 21.40
C ILE A 192 -16.96 32.85 21.67
N ILE A 193 -16.35 31.90 20.94
CA ILE A 193 -16.65 30.48 21.16
C ILE A 193 -16.19 30.02 22.53
N LYS A 194 -15.02 30.46 23.00
CA LYS A 194 -14.47 30.10 24.32
C LYS A 194 -15.36 30.57 25.47
N THR A 195 -16.10 31.66 25.32
CA THR A 195 -17.02 32.16 26.36
C THR A 195 -18.37 31.43 26.36
N THR A 196 -18.67 30.60 25.35
CA THR A 196 -19.93 29.83 25.32
C THR A 196 -19.91 28.59 26.23
N LYS A 197 -21.05 28.29 26.87
CA LYS A 197 -21.24 27.08 27.69
C LYS A 197 -21.00 25.77 26.92
N ALA A 198 -21.13 25.80 25.59
CA ALA A 198 -20.95 24.67 24.69
C ALA A 198 -19.62 24.71 23.90
N TYR A 199 -18.60 25.43 24.39
CA TYR A 199 -17.35 25.68 23.64
C TYR A 199 -16.71 24.41 23.05
N LYS A 200 -16.66 23.29 23.78
CA LYS A 200 -16.08 22.01 23.29
C LYS A 200 -16.80 21.51 22.03
N LYS A 201 -18.14 21.53 22.03
CA LYS A 201 -18.95 21.11 20.89
C LYS A 201 -18.76 22.06 19.70
N ASN A 202 -18.72 23.37 19.97
CA ASN A 202 -18.53 24.38 18.94
C ASN A 202 -17.13 24.32 18.30
N MET A 203 -16.10 23.98 19.07
CA MET A 203 -14.75 23.72 18.57
C MET A 203 -14.70 22.49 17.66
N LEU A 204 -15.36 21.39 18.04
CA LEU A 204 -15.44 20.20 17.19
C LEU A 204 -16.11 20.48 15.84
N ILE A 205 -17.21 21.26 15.84
CA ILE A 205 -17.91 21.67 14.61
C ILE A 205 -16.98 22.45 13.66
N ARG A 206 -15.98 23.17 14.19
CA ARG A 206 -15.00 23.93 13.40
C ARG A 206 -13.85 23.10 12.84
N ILE A 207 -13.48 22.02 13.52
CA ILE A 207 -12.43 21.10 13.05
C ILE A 207 -13.00 20.17 11.97
N LEU A 208 -14.29 19.86 12.03
CA LEU A 208 -14.94 18.92 11.12
C LEU A 208 -14.69 19.21 9.61
N PRO A 209 -14.74 20.47 9.12
CA PRO A 209 -14.41 20.77 7.72
C PRO A 209 -12.97 20.42 7.34
N VAL A 210 -12.00 20.60 8.24
CA VAL A 210 -10.59 20.24 8.00
C VAL A 210 -10.43 18.72 7.89
N ILE A 211 -11.10 17.98 8.77
CA ILE A 211 -11.12 16.51 8.73
C ILE A 211 -11.76 16.03 7.42
N LEU A 212 -12.93 16.57 7.06
CA LEU A 212 -13.63 16.21 5.83
C LEU A 212 -12.81 16.56 4.58
N TYR A 213 -12.10 17.68 4.60
CA TYR A 213 -11.18 18.06 3.52
C TYR A 213 -10.05 17.04 3.36
N GLY A 214 -9.41 16.62 4.46
CA GLY A 214 -8.38 15.57 4.41
C GLY A 214 -8.92 14.23 3.90
N ILE A 215 -10.08 13.79 4.41
CA ILE A 215 -10.74 12.57 3.93
C ILE A 215 -11.04 12.67 2.42
N LEU A 216 -11.53 13.81 1.95
CA LEU A 216 -11.87 14.02 0.55
C LEU A 216 -10.63 13.93 -0.35
N LEU A 217 -9.53 14.58 0.02
CA LEU A 217 -8.28 14.50 -0.74
C LEU A 217 -7.75 13.07 -0.80
N THR A 218 -7.74 12.36 0.33
CA THR A 218 -7.28 10.97 0.40
C THR A 218 -8.17 10.06 -0.46
N LEU A 219 -9.49 10.21 -0.40
CA LEU A 219 -10.40 9.43 -1.24
C LEU A 219 -10.12 9.68 -2.72
N ILE A 220 -9.96 10.93 -3.15
CA ILE A 220 -9.67 11.26 -4.55
C ILE A 220 -8.34 10.65 -5.00
N ALA A 221 -7.28 10.81 -4.22
CA ALA A 221 -5.97 10.23 -4.54
C ALA A 221 -6.04 8.70 -4.67
N THR A 222 -6.72 8.04 -3.73
CA THR A 222 -6.91 6.59 -3.73
C THR A 222 -7.75 6.15 -4.94
N PHE A 223 -8.87 6.81 -5.23
CA PHE A 223 -9.72 6.45 -6.37
C PHE A 223 -9.02 6.65 -7.71
N VAL A 224 -8.27 7.74 -7.88
CA VAL A 224 -7.51 8.00 -9.11
C VAL A 224 -6.41 6.94 -9.27
N THR A 225 -5.65 6.65 -8.21
CA THR A 225 -4.56 5.67 -8.25
C THR A 225 -5.08 4.26 -8.55
N ILE A 226 -6.11 3.81 -7.82
CA ILE A 226 -6.74 2.51 -8.06
C ILE A 226 -7.35 2.49 -9.46
N GLY A 227 -8.08 3.54 -9.88
CA GLY A 227 -8.71 3.61 -11.19
C GLY A 227 -7.71 3.51 -12.34
N MET A 228 -6.59 4.25 -12.27
CA MET A 228 -5.51 4.18 -13.27
C MET A 228 -4.89 2.79 -13.30
N THR A 229 -4.54 2.23 -12.13
CA THR A 229 -3.91 0.91 -12.06
C THR A 229 -4.87 -0.18 -12.57
N SER A 230 -6.12 -0.18 -12.09
CA SER A 230 -7.17 -1.11 -12.52
C SER A 230 -7.51 -0.99 -14.01
N SER A 231 -7.27 0.15 -14.65
CA SER A 231 -7.46 0.29 -16.10
C SER A 231 -6.46 -0.54 -16.92
N VAL A 232 -5.29 -0.85 -16.34
CA VAL A 232 -4.23 -1.63 -16.97
C VAL A 232 -4.34 -3.12 -16.62
N ILE A 233 -4.43 -3.45 -15.32
CA ILE A 233 -4.40 -4.85 -14.83
C ILE A 233 -5.77 -5.42 -14.45
N GLY A 234 -6.80 -4.58 -14.39
CA GLY A 234 -8.11 -4.96 -13.88
C GLY A 234 -8.19 -5.01 -12.35
N PHE A 235 -9.43 -5.12 -11.86
CA PHE A 235 -9.72 -5.22 -10.42
C PHE A 235 -9.44 -6.60 -9.84
N LYS A 236 -9.24 -7.63 -10.68
CA LYS A 236 -8.96 -8.99 -10.21
C LYS A 236 -7.67 -9.04 -9.40
N ALA A 237 -6.65 -8.28 -9.79
CA ALA A 237 -5.35 -8.35 -9.11
C ALA A 237 -5.35 -7.79 -7.68
N LEU A 238 -6.37 -7.01 -7.28
CA LEU A 238 -6.60 -6.64 -5.87
C LEU A 238 -6.95 -7.84 -4.98
N LYS A 239 -7.42 -8.95 -5.57
CA LYS A 239 -7.72 -10.19 -4.84
C LYS A 239 -6.47 -11.04 -4.61
N SER A 240 -5.32 -10.65 -5.18
CA SER A 240 -4.06 -11.33 -4.91
C SER A 240 -3.73 -11.24 -3.43
N SER A 241 -3.14 -12.31 -2.90
CA SER A 241 -2.84 -12.41 -1.49
C SER A 241 -1.67 -11.49 -1.14
N PHE A 242 -1.95 -10.26 -0.70
CA PHE A 242 -0.93 -9.33 -0.16
C PHE A 242 -0.12 -9.94 1.01
N LYS A 243 -0.71 -10.94 1.69
CA LYS A 243 -0.05 -11.76 2.73
C LYS A 243 1.22 -12.47 2.24
N MET A 244 1.37 -12.66 0.93
CA MET A 244 2.58 -13.20 0.31
C MET A 244 3.80 -12.27 0.49
N ILE A 245 3.59 -10.96 0.47
CA ILE A 245 4.65 -9.93 0.47
C ILE A 245 4.78 -9.29 1.86
N SER A 246 3.65 -9.01 2.49
CA SER A 246 3.59 -8.30 3.77
C SER A 246 2.63 -9.04 4.69
N LEU A 247 3.15 -9.92 5.53
CA LEU A 247 2.41 -10.34 6.71
C LEU A 247 2.45 -9.32 7.84
N PHE A 248 3.46 -8.41 7.90
CA PHE A 248 3.69 -7.57 9.07
C PHE A 248 4.00 -6.08 8.79
N SER A 249 3.88 -5.57 7.55
CA SER A 249 4.03 -4.11 7.35
C SER A 249 3.02 -3.29 8.16
N PHE A 250 1.92 -3.91 8.64
CA PHE A 250 0.93 -3.24 9.49
C PHE A 250 1.16 -3.34 11.01
N LEU A 251 2.07 -4.19 11.49
CA LEU A 251 2.30 -4.42 12.92
C LEU A 251 3.63 -3.82 13.43
N LEU A 252 4.59 -3.55 12.53
CA LEU A 252 5.88 -2.95 12.89
C LEU A 252 5.86 -1.41 12.92
N GLU A 253 4.90 -0.75 12.25
CA GLU A 253 4.76 0.72 12.30
C GLU A 253 4.04 1.21 13.58
N THR A 254 3.49 0.30 14.40
CA THR A 254 2.86 0.65 15.68
C THR A 254 3.79 0.56 16.89
N SER A 255 5.08 0.25 16.69
CA SER A 255 6.08 0.15 17.77
C SER A 255 7.25 1.14 17.67
N LEU A 256 7.05 2.27 16.96
CA LEU A 256 7.95 3.43 16.95
C LEU A 256 7.21 4.71 17.40
#